data_AF-A0A661TD55-F1
#
_entry.id   AF-A0A661TD55-F1
#
_cell.length_a   1.000
_cell.length_b   1.000
_cell.length_c   1.000
_cell.angle_alpha   90.00
_cell.angle_beta   90.00
_cell.angle_gamma   90.00
#
_symmetry.space_group_name_H-M   'P 1'
#
loop_
_entity.id
_entity.type
_entity.pdbx_description
1 polymer ?
#
loop_
_entity_poly.entity_id
_entity_poly.type
_entity_poly.pdbx_seq_one_letter_code
_entity_poly.pdbx_strand_id
1 'polypeptide(L)'
;VSKVDSWMKRAVKAGTGQRFASVYNAFFGVKSLQAKLIKPPLEINNVQWLMIDGDKPGDLVRKDQNSGLGPGRNGVSRKAEKVLAGVYGRTLGKPGSKKIEKKLALAVELLDAVESPEKINEIMKHIYGDDFTRIDSRKLGQKIGIVSDLLAAVEKVPGGRNIFEKVLDDFQNRLEQVHDDVYDDIAVGQDKIRIMTGDNSSVVEGLQTGLLQKIDFYKSRAMTRKKIKALVSGDADFNADDYDVIAAEFDVSVEDTKDIIALLKGCFDDRGHFLRGPFERNIPEFVRYEKKIFEFLWQYLKETRYRSDRVAFLNSLQLLIARMHQPKRAIRVLISDFCADPGVIEYADRNALMLANLLVRKYNKELNLDIELTPEEVLLVKEGLDREVVTYAAWRIESDSEKFITKIRTIHQAIVRSLQTSEAVPQAMPFRFLAGLEREIFIFLALVGGKTARTVLRSAIKIYGDPESIVFVQPESRVHTETLLQHLIVLIRGLGRIGSRSDLALFRKIRSKSGRFRSTGETARHEMLMKRVAGWIEMAENHIGRNG
;
A
#
# COMPACT_ATOMS: atom_id res chain seq x y z
N VAL A 1 11.85 -16.82 -38.14
CA VAL A 1 12.67 -16.04 -37.18
C VAL A 1 13.79 -15.27 -37.88
N SER A 2 14.70 -15.90 -38.64
CA SER A 2 15.81 -15.21 -39.34
C SER A 2 15.37 -14.10 -40.33
N LYS A 3 14.28 -14.31 -41.08
CA LYS A 3 13.69 -13.29 -41.96
C LYS A 3 13.21 -12.04 -41.21
N VAL A 4 12.60 -12.21 -40.03
CA VAL A 4 12.08 -11.12 -39.19
C VAL A 4 13.22 -10.31 -38.56
N ASP A 5 14.26 -11.00 -38.08
CA ASP A 5 15.47 -10.36 -37.56
C ASP A 5 16.21 -9.55 -38.65
N SER A 6 16.26 -10.07 -39.88
CA SER A 6 16.83 -9.36 -41.04
C SER A 6 16.02 -8.13 -41.49
N TRP A 7 14.73 -8.07 -41.14
CA TRP A 7 13.86 -6.92 -41.42
C TRP A 7 13.97 -5.84 -40.35
N MET A 8 14.04 -6.22 -39.07
CA MET A 8 14.30 -5.26 -37.97
C MET A 8 15.65 -4.57 -38.15
N LYS A 9 16.69 -5.30 -38.60
CA LYS A 9 18.01 -4.72 -38.89
C LYS A 9 18.02 -3.82 -40.14
N ARG A 10 17.16 -4.05 -41.13
CA ARG A 10 17.05 -3.21 -42.34
C ARG A 10 16.31 -1.88 -42.09
N ALA A 11 15.27 -1.87 -41.26
CA ALA A 11 14.54 -0.64 -40.89
C ALA A 11 15.44 0.36 -40.13
N VAL A 12 16.39 -0.14 -39.33
CA VAL A 12 17.39 0.68 -38.62
C VAL A 12 18.41 1.32 -39.57
N LYS A 13 18.73 0.67 -40.70
CA LYS A 13 19.72 1.17 -41.69
C LYS A 13 19.15 2.13 -42.73
N ALA A 14 17.82 2.16 -42.92
CA ALA A 14 17.18 2.91 -44.00
C ALA A 14 16.81 4.37 -43.66
N GLY A 15 17.15 4.87 -42.47
CA GLY A 15 16.89 6.28 -42.07
C GLY A 15 15.40 6.65 -41.92
N THR A 16 14.48 5.75 -42.25
CA THR A 16 13.05 5.90 -41.95
C THR A 16 12.86 5.63 -40.46
N GLY A 17 12.73 6.66 -39.64
CA GLY A 17 12.70 6.62 -38.16
C GLY A 17 11.60 5.77 -37.49
N GLN A 18 11.01 4.78 -38.15
CA GLN A 18 10.15 3.78 -37.52
C GLN A 18 10.99 2.65 -36.94
N ARG A 19 11.41 2.81 -35.67
CA ARG A 19 11.74 1.67 -34.83
C ARG A 19 10.44 0.95 -34.47
N PHE A 20 10.25 -0.27 -34.96
CA PHE A 20 9.13 -1.10 -34.53
C PHE A 20 9.35 -1.52 -33.06
N ALA A 21 8.47 -1.06 -32.17
CA ALA A 21 8.58 -1.30 -30.73
C ALA A 21 8.36 -2.77 -30.30
N SER A 22 7.96 -3.65 -31.22
CA SER A 22 7.79 -5.09 -30.98
C SER A 22 7.76 -5.86 -32.30
N VAL A 23 7.98 -7.17 -32.23
CA VAL A 23 7.82 -8.10 -33.37
C VAL A 23 6.42 -8.00 -33.97
N TYR A 24 5.40 -7.84 -33.13
CA TYR A 24 4.01 -7.61 -33.56
C TYR A 24 3.86 -6.35 -34.44
N ASN A 25 4.48 -5.23 -34.03
CA ASN A 25 4.47 -4.00 -34.83
C ASN A 25 5.27 -4.15 -36.14
N ALA A 26 6.33 -4.95 -36.14
CA ALA A 26 7.12 -5.24 -37.34
C ALA A 26 6.33 -6.09 -38.37
N PHE A 27 5.48 -7.01 -37.91
CA PHE A 27 4.63 -7.83 -38.79
C PHE A 27 3.61 -7.01 -39.58
N PHE A 28 2.99 -6.00 -38.94
CA PHE A 28 1.98 -5.14 -39.58
C PHE A 28 2.57 -3.91 -40.29
N GLY A 29 3.86 -3.64 -40.13
CA GLY A 29 4.58 -2.63 -40.92
C GLY A 29 4.90 -3.08 -42.36
N VAL A 30 4.72 -4.36 -42.67
CA VAL A 30 5.00 -4.95 -44.00
C VAL A 30 3.70 -5.01 -44.81
N LYS A 31 3.60 -4.16 -45.84
CA LYS A 31 2.38 -4.00 -46.69
C LYS A 31 1.83 -5.34 -47.24
N SER A 32 2.70 -6.29 -47.58
CA SER A 32 2.28 -7.60 -48.12
C SER A 32 1.66 -8.54 -47.07
N LEU A 33 1.97 -8.35 -45.78
CA LEU A 33 1.40 -9.10 -44.66
C LEU A 33 0.13 -8.43 -44.13
N GLN A 34 0.07 -7.10 -44.15
CA GLN A 34 -1.12 -6.31 -43.81
C GLN A 34 -2.32 -6.67 -44.71
N ALA A 35 -2.07 -6.99 -45.98
CA ALA A 35 -3.11 -7.42 -46.93
C ALA A 35 -3.65 -8.84 -46.69
N LYS A 36 -2.96 -9.66 -45.88
CA LYS A 36 -3.29 -11.08 -45.68
C LYS A 36 -3.72 -11.42 -44.24
N LEU A 37 -3.63 -10.47 -43.31
CA LEU A 37 -3.89 -10.68 -41.88
C LEU A 37 -4.93 -9.67 -41.38
N ILE A 38 -6.03 -10.17 -40.82
CA ILE A 38 -7.01 -9.33 -40.12
C ILE A 38 -6.38 -8.92 -38.78
N LYS A 39 -6.15 -7.62 -38.59
CA LYS A 39 -5.64 -7.08 -37.32
C LYS A 39 -6.70 -7.31 -36.23
N PRO A 40 -6.42 -8.10 -35.18
CA PRO A 40 -7.33 -8.21 -34.04
C PRO A 40 -7.48 -6.84 -33.36
N PRO A 41 -8.63 -6.51 -32.78
CA PRO A 41 -8.80 -5.32 -31.94
C PRO A 41 -8.04 -5.53 -30.61
N LEU A 42 -6.72 -5.49 -30.66
CA LEU A 42 -5.81 -5.46 -29.52
C LEU A 42 -5.05 -4.14 -29.61
N GLU A 43 -5.46 -3.16 -28.79
CA GLU A 43 -4.70 -1.94 -28.57
C GLU A 43 -3.58 -2.25 -27.57
N ILE A 44 -2.37 -2.44 -28.09
CA ILE A 44 -1.16 -2.40 -27.25
C ILE A 44 -0.87 -0.92 -26.99
N ASN A 45 -1.10 -0.47 -25.75
CA ASN A 45 -0.81 0.88 -25.28
C ASN A 45 0.71 1.16 -25.39
N ASN A 46 1.14 1.86 -26.43
CA ASN A 46 2.51 2.35 -26.57
C ASN A 46 2.71 3.58 -25.66
N VAL A 47 3.26 3.39 -24.47
CA VAL A 47 3.45 4.45 -23.47
C VAL A 47 4.94 4.72 -23.26
N GLN A 48 5.58 5.32 -24.26
CA GLN A 48 7.04 5.55 -24.28
C GLN A 48 7.45 6.92 -23.68
N TRP A 49 6.54 7.90 -23.58
CA TRP A 49 6.80 9.29 -23.13
C TRP A 49 6.74 9.49 -21.62
N LEU A 50 6.90 8.39 -20.92
CA LEU A 50 6.50 8.22 -19.54
C LEU A 50 7.73 7.66 -18.77
N MET A 51 8.96 7.98 -19.22
CA MET A 51 10.20 7.36 -18.73
C MET A 51 11.40 8.34 -18.64
N ILE A 52 11.23 9.54 -18.09
CA ILE A 52 12.36 10.45 -17.81
C ILE A 52 12.28 10.95 -16.34
N ASP A 53 13.40 10.82 -15.63
CA ASP A 53 13.60 10.86 -14.16
C ASP A 53 13.80 12.26 -13.53
N GLY A 54 13.73 12.32 -12.18
CA GLY A 54 14.39 13.34 -11.34
C GLY A 54 13.85 13.47 -9.90
N ASP A 55 14.40 12.72 -8.93
CA ASP A 55 14.09 12.79 -7.49
C ASP A 55 14.76 13.99 -6.76
N LYS A 56 14.14 14.46 -5.64
CA LYS A 56 14.71 14.44 -4.25
C LYS A 56 13.78 15.14 -3.20
N PRO A 57 13.60 14.58 -1.98
CA PRO A 57 12.67 15.11 -0.95
C PRO A 57 13.36 15.84 0.24
N GLY A 58 12.63 16.73 0.93
CA GLY A 58 13.02 17.33 2.22
C GLY A 58 11.97 18.27 2.88
N ASP A 59 11.53 17.85 4.08
CA ASP A 59 11.11 18.55 5.32
C ASP A 59 9.99 19.62 5.41
N LEU A 60 9.06 19.47 6.38
CA LEU A 60 9.01 20.21 7.66
C LEU A 60 7.66 20.14 8.44
N VAL A 61 7.81 20.31 9.76
CA VAL A 61 6.91 20.12 10.93
C VAL A 61 6.11 21.39 11.33
N ARG A 62 4.99 21.23 12.09
CA ARG A 62 4.48 22.02 13.27
C ARG A 62 2.92 21.99 13.36
N LYS A 63 2.19 22.26 14.46
CA LYS A 63 2.31 22.17 15.93
C LYS A 63 0.90 22.55 16.50
N ASP A 64 0.44 21.84 17.53
CA ASP A 64 -0.51 22.12 18.64
C ASP A 64 -1.74 23.07 18.50
N GLN A 65 -2.88 22.70 19.12
CA GLN A 65 -3.42 23.35 20.34
C GLN A 65 -4.74 22.76 20.91
N ASN A 66 -4.99 23.12 22.18
CA ASN A 66 -5.73 22.50 23.28
C ASN A 66 -7.23 22.87 23.45
N SER A 67 -7.84 22.25 24.49
CA SER A 67 -9.00 22.66 25.34
C SER A 67 -10.31 21.88 25.10
N GLY A 68 -11.14 21.48 26.07
CA GLY A 68 -11.24 21.68 27.52
C GLY A 68 -12.52 20.97 28.04
N LEU A 69 -12.60 20.74 29.36
CA LEU A 69 -13.40 19.75 30.11
C LEU A 69 -14.88 20.11 30.41
N GLY A 70 -15.69 19.12 30.83
CA GLY A 70 -16.97 19.30 31.56
C GLY A 70 -17.78 18.01 31.83
N PRO A 71 -18.47 17.79 32.98
CA PRO A 71 -18.41 16.52 33.73
C PRO A 71 -19.76 15.83 34.12
N GLY A 72 -19.72 14.61 34.70
CA GLY A 72 -20.80 13.98 35.54
C GLY A 72 -20.66 12.46 35.77
N ARG A 73 -21.10 11.87 36.91
CA ARG A 73 -20.60 10.64 37.63
C ARG A 73 -21.50 9.37 37.70
N ASN A 74 -20.99 8.15 37.46
CA ASN A 74 -21.51 6.84 37.94
C ASN A 74 -20.29 6.00 38.38
N GLY A 75 -20.00 5.96 39.68
CA GLY A 75 -18.66 5.94 40.26
C GLY A 75 -17.66 4.80 39.96
N VAL A 76 -18.05 3.70 39.31
CA VAL A 76 -17.10 2.61 38.94
C VAL A 76 -17.10 2.39 37.43
N SER A 77 -18.29 2.28 36.81
CA SER A 77 -18.45 2.27 35.33
C SER A 77 -17.97 3.57 34.68
N ARG A 78 -18.25 4.74 35.27
CA ARG A 78 -17.75 6.04 34.76
C ARG A 78 -16.26 6.27 35.02
N LYS A 79 -15.61 5.57 35.96
CA LYS A 79 -14.14 5.68 36.09
C LYS A 79 -13.49 5.05 34.87
N ALA A 80 -13.87 3.82 34.53
CA ALA A 80 -13.35 3.14 33.34
C ALA A 80 -13.83 3.76 32.01
N GLU A 81 -15.07 4.27 31.94
CA GLU A 81 -15.54 5.03 30.77
C GLU A 81 -14.83 6.39 30.62
N LYS A 82 -14.52 7.10 31.72
CA LYS A 82 -13.69 8.34 31.67
C LYS A 82 -12.29 8.03 31.18
N VAL A 83 -11.74 6.87 31.59
CA VAL A 83 -10.43 6.43 31.13
C VAL A 83 -10.41 6.24 29.62
N LEU A 84 -11.41 5.54 29.09
CA LEU A 84 -11.53 5.33 27.65
C LEU A 84 -11.88 6.61 26.87
N ALA A 85 -12.74 7.48 27.41
CA ALA A 85 -13.10 8.74 26.76
C ALA A 85 -11.91 9.73 26.67
N GLY A 86 -11.01 9.73 27.66
CA GLY A 86 -9.79 10.54 27.67
C GLY A 86 -8.71 10.03 26.70
N VAL A 87 -8.65 8.71 26.47
CA VAL A 87 -7.67 8.08 25.57
C VAL A 87 -8.06 8.20 24.10
N TYR A 88 -9.36 8.21 23.76
CA TYR A 88 -9.84 8.11 22.37
C TYR A 88 -10.62 9.33 21.82
N GLY A 89 -10.84 10.39 22.61
CA GLY A 89 -11.62 11.56 22.18
C GLY A 89 -13.10 11.25 21.88
N ARG A 90 -13.93 12.26 21.58
CA ARG A 90 -15.39 12.10 21.31
C ARG A 90 -15.74 11.39 19.99
N THR A 91 -14.88 10.50 19.50
CA THR A 91 -15.06 9.73 18.28
C THR A 91 -15.13 8.23 18.60
N LEU A 92 -16.13 7.84 19.39
CA LEU A 92 -16.58 6.44 19.42
C LEU A 92 -17.59 6.22 18.28
N GLY A 93 -17.08 6.15 17.05
CA GLY A 93 -17.80 5.50 15.96
C GLY A 93 -17.81 4.00 16.25
N LYS A 94 -18.90 3.48 16.85
CA LYS A 94 -19.12 2.11 17.36
C LYS A 94 -18.09 1.06 16.90
N PRO A 95 -16.96 0.89 17.61
CA PRO A 95 -16.18 -0.35 17.57
C PRO A 95 -17.02 -1.47 18.22
N GLY A 96 -16.90 -2.72 17.75
CA GLY A 96 -17.69 -3.84 18.28
C GLY A 96 -17.60 -3.99 19.81
N SER A 97 -18.74 -4.19 20.48
CA SER A 97 -18.90 -4.17 21.94
C SER A 97 -17.87 -5.03 22.69
N LYS A 98 -17.48 -6.17 22.13
CA LYS A 98 -16.46 -7.07 22.69
C LYS A 98 -15.07 -6.44 22.85
N LYS A 99 -14.66 -5.52 21.97
CA LYS A 99 -13.34 -4.86 22.05
C LYS A 99 -13.32 -3.79 23.15
N ILE A 100 -14.48 -3.18 23.41
CA ILE A 100 -14.69 -2.18 24.47
C ILE A 100 -14.77 -2.90 25.83
N GLU A 101 -15.52 -4.00 25.93
CA GLU A 101 -15.62 -4.83 27.14
C GLU A 101 -14.27 -5.41 27.58
N LYS A 102 -13.45 -5.93 26.64
CA LYS A 102 -12.09 -6.44 26.95
C LYS A 102 -11.11 -5.36 27.42
N LYS A 103 -11.31 -4.11 26.99
CA LYS A 103 -10.50 -2.96 27.40
C LYS A 103 -10.98 -2.35 28.71
N LEU A 104 -12.30 -2.38 28.97
CA LEU A 104 -12.92 -2.07 30.26
C LEU A 104 -12.44 -3.02 31.36
N ALA A 105 -12.40 -4.33 31.09
CA ALA A 105 -11.89 -5.32 32.03
C ALA A 105 -10.43 -5.06 32.41
N LEU A 106 -9.57 -4.78 31.42
CA LEU A 106 -8.16 -4.46 31.67
C LEU A 106 -7.99 -3.16 32.48
N ALA A 107 -8.78 -2.12 32.16
CA ALA A 107 -8.74 -0.85 32.90
C ALA A 107 -9.22 -1.00 34.35
N VAL A 108 -10.16 -1.92 34.61
CA VAL A 108 -10.63 -2.27 35.96
C VAL A 108 -9.57 -3.07 36.72
N GLU A 109 -8.90 -4.01 36.07
CA GLU A 109 -7.80 -4.79 36.66
C GLU A 109 -6.55 -3.91 36.96
N LEU A 110 -6.26 -2.92 36.11
CA LEU A 110 -5.19 -1.94 36.32
C LEU A 110 -5.51 -0.93 37.44
N LEU A 111 -6.80 -0.68 37.73
CA LEU A 111 -7.23 0.19 38.83
C LEU A 111 -6.89 -0.38 40.21
N ASP A 112 -6.77 -1.71 40.34
CA ASP A 112 -6.31 -2.35 41.58
C ASP A 112 -4.78 -2.27 41.76
N ALA A 113 -4.04 -1.97 40.68
CA ALA A 113 -2.57 -1.89 40.66
C ALA A 113 -2.00 -0.46 40.75
N VAL A 114 -2.79 0.57 40.39
CA VAL A 114 -2.32 1.96 40.25
C VAL A 114 -3.26 2.92 40.99
N GLU A 115 -2.74 3.64 42.00
CA GLU A 115 -3.52 4.43 42.98
C GLU A 115 -4.32 5.64 42.43
N SER A 116 -4.19 6.00 41.13
CA SER A 116 -4.88 7.16 40.54
C SER A 116 -5.42 6.91 39.11
N PRO A 117 -6.72 7.21 38.84
CA PRO A 117 -7.31 7.13 37.50
C PRO A 117 -6.65 8.03 36.45
N GLU A 118 -6.10 9.18 36.84
CA GLU A 118 -5.41 10.11 35.94
C GLU A 118 -4.12 9.49 35.40
N LYS A 119 -3.37 8.81 36.27
CA LYS A 119 -2.15 8.08 35.91
C LYS A 119 -2.44 6.90 34.98
N ILE A 120 -3.59 6.24 35.13
CA ILE A 120 -4.04 5.17 34.23
C ILE A 120 -4.37 5.71 32.83
N ASN A 121 -4.96 6.91 32.72
CA ASN A 121 -5.23 7.52 31.41
C ASN A 121 -3.97 7.83 30.65
N GLU A 122 -2.99 8.36 31.35
CA GLU A 122 -1.67 8.63 30.80
C GLU A 122 -1.04 7.31 30.32
N ILE A 123 -0.96 6.31 31.19
CA ILE A 123 -0.45 4.96 30.85
C ILE A 123 -1.18 4.35 29.64
N MET A 124 -2.51 4.37 29.63
CA MET A 124 -3.32 3.84 28.52
C MET A 124 -3.11 4.61 27.23
N LYS A 125 -2.93 5.94 27.29
CA LYS A 125 -2.58 6.75 26.12
C LYS A 125 -1.18 6.44 25.62
N HIS A 126 -0.23 6.17 26.51
CA HIS A 126 1.13 5.82 26.13
C HIS A 126 1.22 4.42 25.52
N ILE A 127 0.46 3.44 26.01
CA ILE A 127 0.41 2.07 25.47
C ILE A 127 -0.46 1.99 24.21
N TYR A 128 -1.64 2.60 24.22
CA TYR A 128 -2.64 2.42 23.17
C TYR A 128 -2.81 3.62 22.24
N GLY A 129 -2.01 4.67 22.39
CA GLY A 129 -1.98 5.79 21.46
C GLY A 129 -1.70 5.32 20.03
N ASP A 130 -2.28 6.00 19.05
CA ASP A 130 -2.08 5.69 17.63
C ASP A 130 -0.92 6.50 17.02
N ASP A 131 0.02 6.96 17.87
CA ASP A 131 1.17 7.80 17.52
C ASP A 131 2.46 7.01 17.26
N PHE A 132 2.46 5.69 17.44
CA PHE A 132 3.66 4.86 17.26
C PHE A 132 4.21 4.88 15.82
N THR A 133 3.37 5.11 14.81
CA THR A 133 3.82 5.21 13.41
C THR A 133 4.66 6.46 13.13
N ARG A 134 4.61 7.46 14.01
CA ARG A 134 5.30 8.76 13.86
C ARG A 134 6.09 9.13 15.11
N ILE A 135 6.44 8.14 15.92
CA ILE A 135 7.14 8.34 17.17
C ILE A 135 8.64 8.55 16.90
N ASP A 136 9.27 9.42 17.67
CA ASP A 136 10.71 9.59 17.69
C ASP A 136 11.35 8.78 18.83
N SER A 137 12.68 8.61 18.81
CA SER A 137 13.43 7.79 19.77
C SER A 137 13.22 8.25 21.21
N ARG A 138 13.15 9.58 21.41
CA ARG A 138 12.87 10.20 22.72
C ARG A 138 11.49 9.83 23.26
N LYS A 139 10.42 9.99 22.47
CA LYS A 139 9.06 9.65 22.89
C LYS A 139 8.88 8.15 23.08
N LEU A 140 9.53 7.33 22.26
CA LEU A 140 9.53 5.89 22.44
C LEU A 140 10.16 5.52 23.79
N GLY A 141 11.28 6.15 24.14
CA GLY A 141 11.89 6.05 25.46
C GLY A 141 10.97 6.35 26.62
N GLN A 142 10.26 7.47 26.55
CA GLN A 142 9.28 7.86 27.56
C GLN A 142 8.19 6.80 27.70
N LYS A 143 7.68 6.27 26.59
CA LYS A 143 6.68 5.19 26.61
C LYS A 143 7.24 3.90 27.22
N ILE A 144 8.47 3.52 26.89
CA ILE A 144 9.13 2.34 27.46
C ILE A 144 9.26 2.50 28.98
N GLY A 145 9.69 3.67 29.47
CA GLY A 145 9.78 3.96 30.91
C GLY A 145 8.43 3.80 31.61
N ILE A 146 7.37 4.40 31.04
CA ILE A 146 6.00 4.30 31.58
C ILE A 146 5.50 2.85 31.61
N VAL A 147 5.77 2.08 30.56
CA VAL A 147 5.40 0.66 30.50
C VAL A 147 6.18 -0.15 31.52
N SER A 148 7.47 0.12 31.70
CA SER A 148 8.28 -0.55 32.72
C SER A 148 7.75 -0.29 34.13
N ASP A 149 7.46 0.98 34.46
CA ASP A 149 6.87 1.35 35.74
C ASP A 149 5.53 0.63 35.97
N LEU A 150 4.72 0.52 34.92
CA LEU A 150 3.46 -0.20 34.99
C LEU A 150 3.67 -1.69 35.25
N LEU A 151 4.54 -2.35 34.48
CA LEU A 151 4.78 -3.78 34.63
C LEU A 151 5.35 -4.10 36.03
N ALA A 152 6.20 -3.23 36.57
CA ALA A 152 6.71 -3.35 37.93
C ALA A 152 5.63 -3.16 39.01
N ALA A 153 4.59 -2.35 38.74
CA ALA A 153 3.44 -2.21 39.62
C ALA A 153 2.52 -3.44 39.54
N VAL A 154 2.26 -3.95 38.32
CA VAL A 154 1.41 -5.12 38.07
C VAL A 154 1.99 -6.40 38.68
N GLU A 155 3.31 -6.58 38.66
CA GLU A 155 3.97 -7.74 39.29
C GLU A 155 3.72 -7.84 40.80
N LYS A 156 3.49 -6.71 41.48
CA LYS A 156 3.25 -6.67 42.93
C LYS A 156 1.82 -7.05 43.30
N VAL A 157 0.92 -7.17 42.33
CA VAL A 157 -0.51 -7.46 42.57
C VAL A 157 -0.78 -8.97 42.45
N PRO A 158 -1.46 -9.59 43.43
CA PRO A 158 -1.91 -10.98 43.33
C PRO A 158 -2.81 -11.19 42.10
N GLY A 159 -2.42 -12.10 41.19
CA GLY A 159 -3.14 -12.33 39.92
C GLY A 159 -2.71 -11.43 38.75
N GLY A 160 -1.73 -10.53 38.95
CA GLY A 160 -1.25 -9.59 37.95
C GLY A 160 -0.55 -10.21 36.73
N ARG A 161 -0.19 -11.50 36.77
CA ARG A 161 0.53 -12.17 35.67
C ARG A 161 -0.22 -12.16 34.34
N ASN A 162 -1.54 -12.33 34.34
CA ASN A 162 -2.34 -12.27 33.11
C ASN A 162 -2.39 -10.85 32.53
N ILE A 163 -2.41 -9.83 33.40
CA ILE A 163 -2.38 -8.42 33.02
C ILE A 163 -1.01 -8.09 32.43
N PHE A 164 0.05 -8.58 33.08
CA PHE A 164 1.43 -8.42 32.65
C PHE A 164 1.64 -8.91 31.22
N GLU A 165 1.28 -10.17 30.94
CA GLU A 165 1.43 -10.78 29.62
C GLU A 165 0.65 -10.01 28.56
N LYS A 166 -0.58 -9.59 28.88
CA LYS A 166 -1.42 -8.83 27.96
C LYS A 166 -0.88 -7.43 27.66
N VAL A 167 -0.41 -6.70 28.67
CA VAL A 167 0.22 -5.38 28.48
C VAL A 167 1.47 -5.50 27.63
N LEU A 168 2.28 -6.53 27.87
CA LEU A 168 3.50 -6.79 27.12
C LEU A 168 3.20 -7.15 25.66
N ASP A 169 2.20 -7.99 25.40
CA ASP A 169 1.73 -8.32 24.05
C ASP A 169 1.14 -7.10 23.33
N ASP A 170 0.31 -6.31 24.00
CA ASP A 170 -0.28 -5.10 23.42
C ASP A 170 0.80 -4.05 23.10
N PHE A 171 1.82 -3.91 23.96
CA PHE A 171 2.97 -3.04 23.68
C PHE A 171 3.85 -3.59 22.56
N GLN A 172 4.07 -4.90 22.49
CA GLN A 172 4.76 -5.55 21.37
C GLN A 172 4.07 -5.23 20.02
N ASN A 173 2.74 -5.34 19.95
CA ASN A 173 1.97 -4.99 18.74
C ASN A 173 2.13 -3.51 18.34
N ARG A 174 2.54 -2.65 19.27
CA ARG A 174 2.79 -1.22 19.03
C ARG A 174 4.24 -0.95 18.64
N LEU A 175 5.21 -1.69 19.19
CA LEU A 175 6.60 -1.65 18.73
C LEU A 175 6.71 -2.02 17.25
N GLU A 176 5.87 -2.93 16.74
CA GLU A 176 5.83 -3.24 15.30
C GLU A 176 5.45 -2.06 14.40
N GLN A 177 4.81 -1.02 14.94
CA GLN A 177 4.42 0.18 14.17
C GLN A 177 5.51 1.24 14.14
N VAL A 178 6.56 1.10 14.94
CA VAL A 178 7.67 2.06 15.04
C VAL A 178 8.55 1.93 13.80
N HIS A 179 8.98 3.08 13.26
CA HIS A 179 9.86 3.11 12.11
C HIS A 179 11.29 2.64 12.45
N ASP A 180 11.96 1.95 11.52
CA ASP A 180 13.23 1.27 11.77
C ASP A 180 14.38 2.23 12.17
N ASP A 181 14.33 3.51 11.79
CA ASP A 181 15.34 4.53 12.11
C ASP A 181 15.32 4.94 13.60
N VAL A 182 14.15 4.90 14.24
CA VAL A 182 13.98 5.20 15.66
C VAL A 182 14.85 4.29 16.53
N TYR A 183 15.08 3.05 16.09
CA TYR A 183 15.88 2.06 16.81
C TYR A 183 17.40 2.28 16.68
N ASP A 184 17.88 3.09 15.73
CA ASP A 184 19.30 3.43 15.60
C ASP A 184 19.80 4.20 16.84
N ASP A 185 18.92 5.03 17.37
CA ASP A 185 19.16 5.89 18.52
C ASP A 185 19.02 5.16 19.87
N ILE A 186 18.69 3.87 19.89
CA ILE A 186 18.43 3.12 21.13
C ILE A 186 19.51 2.07 21.35
N ALA A 187 20.30 2.15 22.41
CA ALA A 187 21.22 1.10 22.81
C ALA A 187 20.63 0.28 23.96
N VAL A 188 20.58 -1.05 23.81
CA VAL A 188 20.06 -1.98 24.82
C VAL A 188 21.23 -2.53 25.66
N GLY A 189 21.11 -2.44 26.98
CA GLY A 189 22.02 -3.04 27.95
C GLY A 189 21.35 -4.15 28.76
N GLN A 190 22.03 -4.65 29.81
CA GLN A 190 21.53 -5.77 30.61
C GLN A 190 20.24 -5.48 31.38
N ASP A 191 20.08 -4.26 31.90
CA ASP A 191 18.96 -3.83 32.75
C ASP A 191 18.43 -2.43 32.39
N LYS A 192 18.91 -1.87 31.27
CA LYS A 192 18.64 -0.49 30.87
C LYS A 192 18.69 -0.31 29.37
N ILE A 193 18.05 0.75 28.89
CA ILE A 193 18.25 1.28 27.55
C ILE A 193 18.82 2.69 27.62
N ARG A 194 19.70 3.01 26.68
CA ARG A 194 20.20 4.37 26.46
C ARG A 194 19.61 4.87 25.15
N ILE A 195 19.12 6.11 25.15
CA ILE A 195 18.48 6.75 24.01
C ILE A 195 19.31 7.97 23.66
N MET A 196 19.77 8.01 22.43
CA MET A 196 20.55 9.10 21.87
C MET A 196 19.62 10.04 21.13
N THR A 197 19.78 11.35 21.28
CA THR A 197 18.98 12.33 20.55
C THR A 197 19.86 13.55 20.26
N GLY A 198 20.51 13.54 19.10
CA GLY A 198 21.59 14.49 18.80
C GLY A 198 22.73 14.32 19.80
N ASP A 199 23.16 15.43 20.42
CA ASP A 199 24.25 15.43 21.40
C ASP A 199 23.83 14.97 22.81
N ASN A 200 22.53 14.79 23.05
CA ASN A 200 22.00 14.40 24.36
C ASN A 200 21.76 12.89 24.44
N SER A 201 21.93 12.33 25.64
CA SER A 201 21.51 10.95 25.93
C SER A 201 20.62 10.89 27.18
N SER A 202 19.61 10.04 27.14
CA SER A 202 18.77 9.70 28.29
C SER A 202 18.82 8.20 28.55
N VAL A 203 18.75 7.77 29.81
CA VAL A 203 18.79 6.36 30.19
C VAL A 203 17.49 6.01 30.89
N VAL A 204 16.92 4.86 30.53
CA VAL A 204 15.81 4.23 31.28
C VAL A 204 16.38 2.98 31.94
N GLU A 205 16.43 2.98 33.27
CA GLU A 205 17.01 1.91 34.09
C GLU A 205 15.92 1.07 34.75
N GLY A 206 16.30 -0.08 35.30
CA GLY A 206 15.37 -0.96 36.02
C GLY A 206 14.34 -1.63 35.11
N LEU A 207 14.71 -1.85 33.85
CA LEU A 207 13.83 -2.49 32.88
C LEU A 207 13.76 -3.99 33.14
N GLN A 208 12.54 -4.52 33.15
CA GLN A 208 12.33 -5.96 33.27
C GLN A 208 12.84 -6.73 32.05
N THR A 209 13.33 -7.94 32.29
CA THR A 209 13.96 -8.80 31.26
C THR A 209 13.04 -9.05 30.07
N GLY A 210 11.74 -9.30 30.29
CA GLY A 210 10.80 -9.54 29.20
C GLY A 210 10.62 -8.33 28.28
N LEU A 211 10.56 -7.12 28.85
CA LEU A 211 10.45 -5.88 28.06
C LEU A 211 11.75 -5.58 27.30
N LEU A 212 12.90 -5.78 27.94
CA LEU A 212 14.23 -5.65 27.30
C LEU A 212 14.37 -6.60 26.12
N GLN A 213 14.00 -7.88 26.27
CA GLN A 213 14.04 -8.86 25.19
C GLN A 213 13.19 -8.45 23.99
N LYS A 214 12.01 -7.88 24.22
CA LYS A 214 11.18 -7.37 23.12
C LYS A 214 11.84 -6.18 22.43
N ILE A 215 12.34 -5.20 23.18
CA ILE A 215 13.01 -4.02 22.60
C ILE A 215 14.25 -4.44 21.81
N ASP A 216 15.06 -5.35 22.35
CA ASP A 216 16.25 -5.89 21.70
C ASP A 216 15.88 -6.64 20.41
N PHE A 217 14.83 -7.47 20.44
CA PHE A 217 14.31 -8.11 19.25
C PHE A 217 13.92 -7.10 18.15
N TYR A 218 13.16 -6.05 18.48
CA TYR A 218 12.77 -5.04 17.48
C TYR A 218 13.95 -4.19 17.00
N LYS A 219 14.94 -3.92 17.86
CA LYS A 219 16.18 -3.27 17.45
C LYS A 219 16.95 -4.14 16.47
N SER A 220 17.16 -5.41 16.80
CA SER A 220 17.82 -6.38 15.93
C SER A 220 17.06 -6.55 14.62
N ARG A 221 15.71 -6.64 14.66
CA ARG A 221 14.83 -6.62 13.47
C ARG A 221 15.06 -5.40 12.59
N ALA A 222 15.08 -4.19 13.16
CA ALA A 222 15.33 -2.97 12.40
C ALA A 222 16.73 -2.97 11.73
N MET A 223 17.75 -3.45 12.44
CA MET A 223 19.12 -3.59 11.90
C MET A 223 19.20 -4.64 10.80
N THR A 224 18.58 -5.80 11.00
CA THR A 224 18.54 -6.88 10.02
C THR A 224 17.75 -6.47 8.77
N ARG A 225 16.65 -5.71 8.91
CA ARG A 225 15.96 -5.08 7.78
C ARG A 225 16.87 -4.12 7.00
N LYS A 226 17.74 -3.35 7.67
CA LYS A 226 18.75 -2.52 6.99
C LYS A 226 19.79 -3.34 6.23
N LYS A 227 20.24 -4.48 6.79
CA LYS A 227 21.10 -5.43 6.07
C LYS A 227 20.39 -6.06 4.88
N ILE A 228 19.12 -6.40 5.02
CA ILE A 228 18.26 -6.85 3.92
C ILE A 228 18.19 -5.78 2.81
N LYS A 229 18.04 -4.50 3.15
CA LYS A 229 18.10 -3.40 2.16
C LYS A 229 19.46 -3.35 1.47
N ALA A 230 20.55 -3.54 2.21
CA ALA A 230 21.91 -3.61 1.68
C ALA A 230 22.20 -4.90 0.87
N LEU A 231 21.35 -5.93 0.94
CA LEU A 231 21.50 -7.12 0.09
C LEU A 231 21.40 -6.75 -1.38
N VAL A 232 20.61 -5.72 -1.70
CA VAL A 232 20.51 -5.14 -3.03
C VAL A 232 21.80 -4.44 -3.44
N SER A 233 22.69 -4.00 -2.56
CA SER A 233 23.98 -3.40 -2.96
C SER A 233 25.15 -4.39 -2.97
N GLY A 234 24.93 -5.64 -2.56
CA GLY A 234 25.99 -6.66 -2.43
C GLY A 234 26.81 -6.56 -1.15
N ASP A 235 26.59 -5.53 -0.32
CA ASP A 235 27.38 -5.23 0.88
C ASP A 235 26.86 -5.91 2.16
N ALA A 236 25.79 -6.71 2.06
CA ALA A 236 25.15 -7.28 3.23
C ALA A 236 25.87 -8.53 3.76
N ASP A 237 26.57 -8.32 4.88
CA ASP A 237 27.09 -9.38 5.74
C ASP A 237 26.06 -9.76 6.81
N PHE A 238 25.60 -11.01 6.76
CA PHE A 238 24.60 -11.56 7.69
C PHE A 238 25.31 -12.48 8.68
N ASN A 239 25.18 -12.17 9.97
CA ASN A 239 25.67 -13.00 11.06
C ASN A 239 24.58 -14.00 11.53
N ALA A 240 24.91 -14.85 12.51
CA ALA A 240 23.97 -15.84 13.05
C ALA A 240 22.67 -15.19 13.57
N ASP A 241 22.81 -14.14 14.38
CA ASP A 241 21.68 -13.41 14.97
C ASP A 241 20.74 -12.84 13.89
N ASP A 242 21.26 -12.37 12.75
CA ASP A 242 20.43 -11.87 11.66
C ASP A 242 19.54 -12.98 11.07
N TYR A 243 20.08 -14.19 10.90
CA TYR A 243 19.28 -15.31 10.41
C TYR A 243 18.21 -15.72 11.42
N ASP A 244 18.50 -15.66 12.72
CA ASP A 244 17.54 -15.95 13.79
C ASP A 244 16.41 -14.92 13.82
N VAL A 245 16.74 -13.64 13.65
CA VAL A 245 15.77 -12.54 13.60
C VAL A 245 14.83 -12.69 12.41
N ILE A 246 15.36 -12.99 11.22
CA ILE A 246 14.54 -13.21 10.02
C ILE A 246 13.69 -14.48 10.17
N ALA A 247 14.28 -15.55 10.70
CA ALA A 247 13.58 -16.78 10.99
C ALA A 247 12.37 -16.52 11.90
N ALA A 248 12.56 -15.78 12.99
CA ALA A 248 11.50 -15.39 13.91
C ALA A 248 10.47 -14.43 13.27
N GLU A 249 10.89 -13.44 12.49
CA GLU A 249 9.98 -12.47 11.86
C GLU A 249 9.05 -13.13 10.84
N PHE A 250 9.58 -14.01 10.00
CA PHE A 250 8.81 -14.68 8.96
C PHE A 250 8.28 -16.05 9.39
N ASP A 251 8.55 -16.48 10.64
CA ASP A 251 8.20 -17.77 11.22
C ASP A 251 8.87 -18.97 10.51
N VAL A 252 9.97 -18.79 9.76
CA VAL A 252 10.70 -19.88 9.06
C VAL A 252 11.81 -20.50 9.93
N SER A 253 12.38 -21.63 9.51
CA SER A 253 13.62 -22.14 10.12
C SER A 253 14.83 -21.30 9.72
N VAL A 254 15.89 -21.35 10.52
CA VAL A 254 17.16 -20.64 10.23
C VAL A 254 17.79 -21.16 8.94
N GLU A 255 17.70 -22.46 8.70
CA GLU A 255 18.15 -23.13 7.48
C GLU A 255 17.38 -22.63 6.25
N ASP A 256 16.04 -22.60 6.32
CA ASP A 256 15.22 -22.06 5.22
C ASP A 256 15.55 -20.59 4.94
N THR A 257 15.79 -19.79 5.99
CA THR A 257 16.22 -18.40 5.83
C THR A 257 17.53 -18.29 5.05
N LYS A 258 18.54 -19.10 5.41
CA LYS A 258 19.83 -19.11 4.72
C LYS A 258 19.67 -19.47 3.24
N ASP A 259 18.85 -20.48 2.96
CA ASP A 259 18.58 -20.91 1.59
C ASP A 259 17.85 -19.83 0.77
N ILE A 260 16.81 -19.21 1.34
CA ILE A 260 16.07 -18.12 0.69
C ILE A 260 16.99 -16.93 0.41
N ILE A 261 17.84 -16.54 1.38
CA ILE A 261 18.80 -15.45 1.21
C ILE A 261 19.84 -15.80 0.13
N ALA A 262 20.34 -17.03 0.09
CA ALA A 262 21.28 -17.47 -0.94
C ALA A 262 20.64 -17.44 -2.35
N LEU A 263 19.41 -17.94 -2.48
CA LEU A 263 18.65 -17.87 -3.74
C LEU A 263 18.44 -16.42 -4.19
N LEU A 264 18.11 -15.54 -3.24
CA LEU A 264 17.86 -14.13 -3.53
C LEU A 264 19.15 -13.39 -3.88
N LYS A 265 20.27 -13.63 -3.20
CA LYS A 265 21.59 -13.07 -3.56
C LYS A 265 21.96 -13.44 -5.01
N GLY A 266 21.66 -14.67 -5.43
CA GLY A 266 21.86 -15.11 -6.83
C GLY A 266 20.97 -14.41 -7.87
N CYS A 267 20.03 -13.55 -7.45
CA CYS A 267 19.16 -12.76 -8.32
C CYS A 267 19.63 -11.32 -8.52
N PHE A 268 20.80 -10.94 -8.02
CA PHE A 268 21.40 -9.60 -8.22
C PHE A 268 22.79 -9.74 -8.84
N ASP A 269 23.23 -8.72 -9.59
CA ASP A 269 24.62 -8.62 -10.05
C ASP A 269 25.54 -7.97 -9.00
N ASP A 270 26.85 -7.93 -9.26
CA ASP A 270 27.84 -7.34 -8.36
C ASP A 270 27.65 -5.83 -8.12
N ARG A 271 26.79 -5.17 -8.89
CA ARG A 271 26.43 -3.76 -8.74
C ARG A 271 25.08 -3.56 -8.07
N GLY A 272 24.41 -4.66 -7.73
CA GLY A 272 23.12 -4.63 -7.08
C GLY A 272 21.90 -4.53 -7.99
N HIS A 273 22.08 -4.70 -9.30
CA HIS A 273 20.96 -4.69 -10.23
C HIS A 273 20.23 -6.03 -10.22
N PHE A 274 18.90 -5.97 -10.21
CA PHE A 274 18.06 -7.15 -10.24
C PHE A 274 18.17 -7.90 -11.58
N LEU A 275 18.48 -9.18 -11.50
CA LEU A 275 18.60 -10.10 -12.63
C LEU A 275 17.34 -10.95 -12.77
N ARG A 276 16.47 -10.54 -13.69
CA ARG A 276 15.22 -11.25 -14.00
C ARG A 276 15.41 -12.72 -14.36
N GLY A 277 16.37 -13.04 -15.24
CA GLY A 277 16.59 -14.40 -15.72
C GLY A 277 16.91 -15.41 -14.60
N PRO A 278 17.91 -15.14 -13.75
CA PRO A 278 18.16 -15.94 -12.54
C PRO A 278 16.94 -16.11 -11.64
N PHE A 279 16.22 -15.02 -11.34
CA PHE A 279 15.03 -15.10 -10.50
C PHE A 279 13.96 -16.01 -11.08
N GLU A 280 13.62 -15.84 -12.36
CA GLU A 280 12.58 -16.65 -13.03
C GLU A 280 12.94 -18.14 -13.09
N ARG A 281 14.23 -18.48 -13.22
CA ARG A 281 14.72 -19.86 -13.14
C ARG A 281 14.59 -20.46 -11.75
N ASN A 282 14.74 -19.64 -10.71
CA ASN A 282 14.66 -20.07 -9.31
C ASN A 282 13.24 -20.06 -8.74
N ILE A 283 12.21 -19.63 -9.51
CA ILE A 283 10.80 -19.67 -9.07
C ILE A 283 10.39 -21.03 -8.49
N PRO A 284 10.72 -22.19 -9.09
CA PRO A 284 10.37 -23.50 -8.52
C PRO A 284 10.90 -23.68 -7.10
N GLU A 285 12.12 -23.23 -6.81
CA GLU A 285 12.70 -23.29 -5.46
C GLU A 285 12.03 -22.31 -4.52
N PHE A 286 11.77 -21.07 -4.97
CA PHE A 286 11.05 -20.08 -4.16
C PHE A 286 9.65 -20.56 -3.74
N VAL A 287 8.93 -21.23 -4.64
CA VAL A 287 7.57 -21.74 -4.37
C VAL A 287 7.57 -22.80 -3.27
N ARG A 288 8.66 -23.54 -3.03
CA ARG A 288 8.73 -24.55 -1.94
C ARG A 288 8.50 -23.95 -0.56
N TYR A 289 8.82 -22.67 -0.39
CA TYR A 289 8.62 -21.93 0.85
C TYR A 289 7.23 -21.26 0.93
N GLU A 290 6.30 -21.62 0.03
CA GLU A 290 4.93 -21.09 -0.23
C GLU A 290 4.41 -20.03 0.73
N LYS A 291 4.30 -20.38 2.00
CA LYS A 291 3.68 -19.58 3.04
C LYS A 291 4.37 -18.22 3.22
N LYS A 292 5.70 -18.16 3.10
CA LYS A 292 6.48 -17.05 3.68
C LYS A 292 7.29 -16.28 2.64
N ILE A 293 7.49 -16.86 1.46
CA ILE A 293 8.32 -16.28 0.41
C ILE A 293 7.78 -14.98 -0.18
N PHE A 294 6.46 -14.87 -0.36
CA PHE A 294 5.88 -13.66 -0.95
C PHE A 294 6.09 -12.45 -0.04
N GLU A 295 5.84 -12.61 1.25
CA GLU A 295 5.99 -11.55 2.24
C GLU A 295 7.45 -11.11 2.35
N PHE A 296 8.38 -12.07 2.33
CA PHE A 296 9.81 -11.83 2.28
C PHE A 296 10.18 -11.00 1.03
N LEU A 297 9.90 -11.50 -0.18
CA LEU A 297 10.23 -10.84 -1.43
C LEU A 297 9.53 -9.48 -1.63
N TRP A 298 8.32 -9.33 -1.08
CA TRP A 298 7.60 -8.05 -1.08
C TRP A 298 8.39 -6.97 -0.35
N GLN A 299 8.98 -7.27 0.81
CA GLN A 299 9.83 -6.30 1.51
C GLN A 299 11.02 -5.86 0.64
N TYR A 300 11.67 -6.77 -0.08
CA TYR A 300 12.78 -6.39 -0.99
C TYR A 300 12.34 -5.49 -2.15
N LEU A 301 11.15 -5.74 -2.72
CA LEU A 301 10.66 -4.93 -3.83
C LEU A 301 10.47 -3.47 -3.41
N LYS A 302 9.99 -3.24 -2.18
CA LYS A 302 9.79 -1.87 -1.64
C LYS A 302 11.09 -1.09 -1.53
N GLU A 303 12.18 -1.80 -1.26
CA GLU A 303 13.51 -1.23 -0.98
C GLU A 303 14.37 -1.08 -2.25
N THR A 304 13.90 -1.59 -3.39
CA THR A 304 14.66 -1.55 -4.63
C THR A 304 14.79 -0.11 -5.14
N ARG A 305 16.03 0.40 -5.20
CA ARG A 305 16.35 1.81 -5.47
C ARG A 305 16.08 2.23 -6.92
N TYR A 306 16.41 1.40 -7.90
CA TYR A 306 16.28 1.76 -9.31
C TYR A 306 14.91 1.40 -9.88
N ARG A 307 14.33 2.30 -10.68
CA ARG A 307 13.04 2.07 -11.34
C ARG A 307 13.08 0.86 -12.27
N SER A 308 14.15 0.72 -13.05
CA SER A 308 14.36 -0.44 -13.95
C SER A 308 14.22 -1.75 -13.19
N ASP A 309 14.85 -1.82 -12.03
CA ASP A 309 14.96 -3.02 -11.21
C ASP A 309 13.62 -3.28 -10.51
N ARG A 310 12.96 -2.23 -10.00
CA ARG A 310 11.58 -2.33 -9.50
C ARG A 310 10.62 -2.90 -10.53
N VAL A 311 10.70 -2.44 -11.79
CA VAL A 311 9.82 -2.91 -12.86
C VAL A 311 10.15 -4.35 -13.24
N ALA A 312 11.43 -4.69 -13.39
CA ALA A 312 11.84 -6.06 -13.70
C ALA A 312 11.45 -7.03 -12.58
N PHE A 313 11.64 -6.63 -11.32
CA PHE A 313 11.29 -7.45 -10.17
C PHE A 313 9.77 -7.58 -9.99
N LEU A 314 9.01 -6.49 -10.19
CA LEU A 314 7.53 -6.54 -10.20
C LEU A 314 7.01 -7.56 -11.22
N ASN A 315 7.50 -7.53 -12.46
CA ASN A 315 7.07 -8.46 -13.50
C ASN A 315 7.49 -9.92 -13.19
N SER A 316 8.65 -10.11 -12.56
CA SER A 316 9.09 -11.43 -12.10
C SER A 316 8.22 -11.96 -10.95
N LEU A 317 7.77 -11.07 -10.05
CA LEU A 317 6.91 -11.41 -8.93
C LEU A 317 5.50 -11.81 -9.39
N GLN A 318 5.01 -11.27 -10.51
CA GLN A 318 3.76 -11.74 -11.13
C GLN A 318 3.85 -13.22 -11.54
N LEU A 319 5.00 -13.66 -12.08
CA LEU A 319 5.23 -15.07 -12.42
C LEU A 319 5.30 -15.95 -11.19
N LEU A 320 5.95 -15.49 -10.11
CA LEU A 320 5.95 -16.20 -8.84
C LEU A 320 4.52 -16.40 -8.32
N ILE A 321 3.74 -15.32 -8.23
CA ILE A 321 2.36 -15.36 -7.74
C ILE A 321 1.52 -16.37 -8.51
N ALA A 322 1.67 -16.43 -9.84
CA ALA A 322 0.92 -17.38 -10.67
C ALA A 322 1.25 -18.85 -10.37
N ARG A 323 2.40 -19.15 -9.74
CA ARG A 323 2.80 -20.48 -9.31
C ARG A 323 2.58 -20.74 -7.82
N MET A 324 2.13 -19.75 -7.06
CA MET A 324 1.86 -19.91 -5.63
C MET A 324 0.43 -20.38 -5.37
N HIS A 325 0.26 -21.31 -4.42
CA HIS A 325 -1.05 -21.83 -4.02
C HIS A 325 -1.74 -21.03 -2.90
N GLN A 326 -1.23 -19.84 -2.55
CA GLN A 326 -1.73 -19.03 -1.42
C GLN A 326 -2.04 -17.56 -1.77
N PRO A 327 -2.83 -17.27 -2.82
CA PRO A 327 -3.10 -15.90 -3.26
C PRO A 327 -3.77 -15.03 -2.19
N LYS A 328 -4.58 -15.63 -1.32
CA LYS A 328 -5.23 -14.96 -0.19
C LYS A 328 -4.23 -14.38 0.81
N ARG A 329 -3.13 -15.10 1.09
CA ARG A 329 -2.08 -14.60 2.01
C ARG A 329 -1.32 -13.45 1.37
N ALA A 330 -0.99 -13.54 0.09
CA ALA A 330 -0.35 -12.44 -0.63
C ALA A 330 -1.23 -11.17 -0.63
N ILE A 331 -2.54 -11.31 -0.89
CA ILE A 331 -3.50 -10.20 -0.76
C ILE A 331 -3.51 -9.60 0.65
N ARG A 332 -3.47 -10.43 1.70
CA ARG A 332 -3.40 -9.94 3.08
C ARG A 332 -2.20 -9.05 3.31
N VAL A 333 -1.02 -9.47 2.84
CA VAL A 333 0.23 -8.70 2.96
C VAL A 333 0.08 -7.37 2.23
N LEU A 334 -0.32 -7.39 0.97
CA LEU A 334 -0.44 -6.19 0.13
C LEU A 334 -1.44 -5.16 0.67
N ILE A 335 -2.64 -5.59 1.08
CA ILE A 335 -3.66 -4.66 1.62
C ILE A 335 -3.23 -4.11 2.98
N SER A 336 -2.64 -4.95 3.84
CA SER A 336 -2.21 -4.51 5.17
C SER A 336 -1.07 -3.50 5.08
N ASP A 337 -0.11 -3.73 4.19
CA ASP A 337 1.01 -2.84 3.91
C ASP A 337 0.53 -1.51 3.30
N PHE A 338 -0.34 -1.56 2.27
CA PHE A 338 -0.95 -0.36 1.67
C PHE A 338 -1.69 0.53 2.70
N CYS A 339 -2.26 -0.09 3.74
CA CYS A 339 -2.99 0.61 4.81
C CYS A 339 -2.19 0.81 6.10
N ALA A 340 -0.88 0.51 6.12
CA ALA A 340 -0.06 0.59 7.32
C ALA A 340 -0.01 2.02 7.87
N ASP A 341 0.36 3.00 7.03
CA ASP A 341 0.20 4.44 7.28
C ASP A 341 -0.71 5.07 6.19
N PRO A 342 -2.02 5.25 6.46
CA PRO A 342 -2.95 5.90 5.54
C PRO A 342 -2.61 7.36 5.18
N GLY A 343 -1.73 8.01 5.94
CA GLY A 343 -1.30 9.39 5.73
C GLY A 343 -0.06 9.54 4.84
N VAL A 344 0.61 8.44 4.50
CA VAL A 344 1.83 8.42 3.68
C VAL A 344 1.53 7.73 2.35
N ILE A 345 2.15 8.20 1.26
CA ILE A 345 2.08 7.58 -0.06
C ILE A 345 3.48 7.06 -0.39
N GLU A 346 3.57 5.81 -0.82
CA GLU A 346 4.83 5.16 -1.18
C GLU A 346 4.83 4.69 -2.63
N TYR A 347 6.01 4.60 -3.25
CA TYR A 347 6.13 4.03 -4.60
C TYR A 347 5.65 2.56 -4.65
N ALA A 348 5.77 1.85 -3.53
CA ALA A 348 5.28 0.50 -3.34
C ALA A 348 3.75 0.39 -3.46
N ASP A 349 2.98 1.43 -3.11
CA ASP A 349 1.52 1.39 -3.10
C ASP A 349 0.97 0.98 -4.48
N ARG A 350 1.50 1.56 -5.57
CA ARG A 350 1.02 1.25 -6.93
C ARG A 350 1.30 -0.20 -7.28
N ASN A 351 2.50 -0.68 -6.93
CA ASN A 351 2.92 -2.04 -7.17
C ASN A 351 2.06 -3.03 -6.36
N ALA A 352 1.70 -2.68 -5.12
CA ALA A 352 0.82 -3.48 -4.27
C ALA A 352 -0.55 -3.65 -4.93
N LEU A 353 -1.15 -2.56 -5.42
CA LEU A 353 -2.45 -2.62 -6.08
C LEU A 353 -2.40 -3.36 -7.43
N MET A 354 -1.32 -3.21 -8.19
CA MET A 354 -1.13 -4.00 -9.42
C MET A 354 -1.06 -5.51 -9.15
N LEU A 355 -0.28 -5.93 -8.16
CA LEU A 355 -0.20 -7.35 -7.78
C LEU A 355 -1.52 -7.84 -7.20
N ALA A 356 -2.22 -6.99 -6.43
CA ALA A 356 -3.55 -7.30 -5.91
C ALA A 356 -4.57 -7.50 -7.04
N ASN A 357 -4.52 -6.68 -8.09
CA ASN A 357 -5.34 -6.82 -9.30
C ASN A 357 -5.08 -8.15 -10.02
N LEU A 358 -3.86 -8.66 -9.97
CA LEU A 358 -3.48 -9.97 -10.52
C LEU A 358 -3.96 -11.13 -9.65
N LEU A 359 -3.80 -11.02 -8.32
CA LEU A 359 -4.14 -12.05 -7.34
C LEU A 359 -5.64 -12.35 -7.23
N VAL A 360 -6.50 -11.36 -7.48
CA VAL A 360 -7.97 -11.57 -7.45
C VAL A 360 -8.49 -12.30 -8.69
N ARG A 361 -7.63 -12.60 -9.67
CA ARG A 361 -7.99 -13.25 -10.95
C ARG A 361 -7.43 -14.66 -11.01
N LYS A 362 -8.23 -15.58 -11.55
CA LYS A 362 -7.85 -16.98 -11.83
C LYS A 362 -6.92 -17.11 -13.04
N TYR A 363 -7.07 -16.22 -14.01
CA TYR A 363 -6.33 -16.25 -15.28
C TYR A 363 -5.86 -14.85 -15.64
N ASN A 364 -4.57 -14.74 -15.96
CA ASN A 364 -3.89 -13.49 -16.25
C ASN A 364 -3.17 -13.64 -17.59
N LYS A 365 -3.74 -13.07 -18.66
CA LYS A 365 -3.20 -13.19 -20.03
C LYS A 365 -1.91 -12.38 -20.20
N GLU A 366 -1.71 -11.43 -19.31
CA GLU A 366 -0.61 -10.49 -19.25
C GLU A 366 0.58 -10.96 -18.41
N LEU A 367 0.56 -12.19 -17.85
CA LEU A 367 1.66 -12.73 -17.02
C LEU A 367 3.04 -12.70 -17.69
N ASN A 368 3.07 -12.80 -19.02
CA ASN A 368 4.30 -12.79 -19.81
C ASN A 368 4.55 -11.44 -20.50
N LEU A 369 3.79 -10.40 -20.13
CA LEU A 369 3.94 -9.05 -20.66
C LEU A 369 4.57 -8.16 -19.59
N ASP A 370 5.57 -7.38 -19.99
CA ASP A 370 6.14 -6.37 -19.12
C ASP A 370 5.16 -5.22 -18.99
N ILE A 371 4.45 -5.19 -17.87
CA ILE A 371 3.45 -4.18 -17.57
C ILE A 371 3.87 -3.34 -16.38
N GLU A 372 3.60 -2.05 -16.47
CA GLU A 372 3.74 -1.08 -15.36
C GLU A 372 2.39 -0.55 -14.86
N LEU A 373 1.31 -0.98 -15.50
CA LEU A 373 -0.08 -0.70 -15.14
C LEU A 373 -0.95 -1.88 -15.56
N THR A 374 -1.97 -2.20 -14.77
CA THR A 374 -2.94 -3.24 -15.09
C THR A 374 -3.75 -2.80 -16.31
N PRO A 375 -3.92 -3.62 -17.36
CA PRO A 375 -4.77 -3.28 -18.51
C PRO A 375 -6.22 -2.99 -18.09
N GLU A 376 -6.93 -2.07 -18.74
CA GLU A 376 -8.33 -1.78 -18.34
C GLU A 376 -9.29 -2.92 -18.69
N GLU A 377 -8.90 -3.77 -19.65
CA GLU A 377 -9.63 -4.93 -20.16
C GLU A 377 -9.96 -5.93 -19.05
N VAL A 378 -9.19 -5.93 -17.95
CA VAL A 378 -9.45 -6.78 -16.79
C VAL A 378 -10.84 -6.54 -16.19
N LEU A 379 -11.40 -5.33 -16.35
CA LEU A 379 -12.75 -5.00 -15.87
C LEU A 379 -13.86 -5.74 -16.63
N LEU A 380 -13.57 -6.28 -17.82
CA LEU A 380 -14.52 -7.04 -18.63
C LEU A 380 -14.61 -8.52 -18.20
N VAL A 381 -13.69 -9.00 -17.36
CA VAL A 381 -13.62 -10.41 -16.95
C VAL A 381 -14.74 -10.72 -15.95
N LYS A 382 -15.75 -11.51 -16.34
CA LYS A 382 -16.87 -11.88 -15.44
C LYS A 382 -16.63 -13.19 -14.69
N GLU A 383 -16.15 -14.23 -15.37
CA GLU A 383 -15.98 -15.58 -14.78
C GLU A 383 -14.53 -15.91 -14.37
N GLY A 384 -13.60 -14.97 -14.57
CA GLY A 384 -12.18 -15.16 -14.28
C GLY A 384 -11.71 -14.65 -12.92
N LEU A 385 -12.62 -14.32 -11.99
CA LEU A 385 -12.25 -13.90 -10.64
C LEU A 385 -12.15 -15.10 -9.68
N ASP A 386 -11.15 -15.07 -8.81
CA ASP A 386 -11.08 -15.99 -7.68
C ASP A 386 -12.03 -15.51 -6.57
N ARG A 387 -13.13 -16.25 -6.39
CA ARG A 387 -14.19 -15.86 -5.46
C ARG A 387 -13.72 -15.85 -4.01
N GLU A 388 -12.84 -16.76 -3.61
CA GLU A 388 -12.37 -16.80 -2.23
C GLU A 388 -11.49 -15.58 -1.95
N VAL A 389 -10.54 -15.30 -2.86
CA VAL A 389 -9.62 -14.17 -2.73
C VAL A 389 -10.38 -12.84 -2.80
N VAL A 390 -11.33 -12.70 -3.71
CA VAL A 390 -12.21 -11.51 -3.82
C VAL A 390 -13.01 -11.31 -2.54
N THR A 391 -13.65 -12.35 -2.01
CA THR A 391 -14.46 -12.25 -0.78
C THR A 391 -13.59 -11.85 0.40
N TYR A 392 -12.38 -12.41 0.50
CA TYR A 392 -11.42 -12.05 1.54
C TYR A 392 -10.94 -10.59 1.41
N ALA A 393 -10.58 -10.15 0.21
CA ALA A 393 -10.17 -8.77 -0.06
C ALA A 393 -11.29 -7.79 0.31
N ALA A 394 -12.53 -8.08 -0.10
CA ALA A 394 -13.70 -7.25 0.24
C ALA A 394 -13.87 -7.16 1.76
N TRP A 395 -13.85 -8.29 2.46
CA TRP A 395 -13.96 -8.32 3.92
C TRP A 395 -12.86 -7.51 4.60
N ARG A 396 -11.61 -7.58 4.10
CA ARG A 396 -10.48 -6.84 4.66
C ARG A 396 -10.67 -5.33 4.49
N ILE A 397 -11.09 -4.88 3.30
CA ILE A 397 -11.39 -3.48 3.02
C ILE A 397 -12.53 -2.98 3.90
N GLU A 398 -13.59 -3.77 4.11
CA GLU A 398 -14.69 -3.37 5.00
C GLU A 398 -14.23 -3.27 6.47
N SER A 399 -13.42 -4.23 6.92
CA SER A 399 -12.95 -4.30 8.31
C SER A 399 -12.05 -3.12 8.69
N ASP A 400 -11.22 -2.64 7.76
CA ASP A 400 -10.33 -1.49 7.93
C ASP A 400 -10.75 -0.30 7.05
N SER A 401 -12.05 -0.14 6.81
CA SER A 401 -12.59 0.83 5.84
C SER A 401 -12.17 2.28 6.11
N GLU A 402 -12.04 2.68 7.38
CA GLU A 402 -11.56 4.00 7.75
C GLU A 402 -10.12 4.26 7.29
N LYS A 403 -9.21 3.31 7.54
CA LYS A 403 -7.81 3.39 7.10
C LYS A 403 -7.73 3.39 5.57
N PHE A 404 -8.46 2.48 4.93
CA PHE A 404 -8.49 2.37 3.47
C PHE A 404 -9.00 3.66 2.81
N ILE A 405 -10.13 4.20 3.27
CA ILE A 405 -10.70 5.46 2.76
C ILE A 405 -9.76 6.64 3.03
N THR A 406 -9.10 6.67 4.18
CA THR A 406 -8.12 7.72 4.51
C THR A 406 -6.95 7.68 3.53
N LYS A 407 -6.39 6.49 3.24
CA LYS A 407 -5.32 6.31 2.26
C LYS A 407 -5.72 6.84 0.88
N ILE A 408 -6.92 6.49 0.39
CA ILE A 408 -7.43 7.01 -0.89
C ILE A 408 -7.57 8.53 -0.86
N ARG A 409 -8.08 9.10 0.23
CA ARG A 409 -8.24 10.55 0.38
C ARG A 409 -6.88 11.25 0.35
N THR A 410 -5.87 10.70 1.03
CA THR A 410 -4.49 11.20 1.00
C THR A 410 -3.95 11.23 -0.42
N ILE A 411 -4.12 10.14 -1.18
CA ILE A 411 -3.71 10.03 -2.58
C ILE A 411 -4.43 11.06 -3.46
N HIS A 412 -5.76 11.16 -3.32
CA HIS A 412 -6.55 12.12 -4.09
C HIS A 412 -6.17 13.58 -3.79
N GLN A 413 -5.92 13.90 -2.52
CA GLN A 413 -5.43 15.23 -2.13
C GLN A 413 -4.06 15.54 -2.72
N ALA A 414 -3.17 14.55 -2.78
CA ALA A 414 -1.88 14.70 -3.47
C ALA A 414 -2.06 14.95 -4.97
N ILE A 415 -3.01 14.26 -5.63
CA ILE A 415 -3.36 14.53 -7.04
C ILE A 415 -3.83 15.98 -7.22
N VAL A 416 -4.79 16.44 -6.41
CA VAL A 416 -5.30 17.82 -6.51
C VAL A 416 -4.19 18.85 -6.29
N ARG A 417 -3.33 18.65 -5.27
CA ARG A 417 -2.15 19.51 -5.05
C ARG A 417 -1.21 19.47 -6.24
N SER A 418 -0.98 18.29 -6.83
CA SER A 418 -0.09 18.18 -7.98
C SER A 418 -0.58 18.94 -9.22
N LEU A 419 -1.90 19.14 -9.33
CA LEU A 419 -2.54 19.95 -10.38
C LEU A 419 -2.54 21.46 -10.08
N GLN A 420 -2.36 21.85 -8.81
CA GLN A 420 -2.34 23.25 -8.35
C GLN A 420 -1.01 23.94 -8.62
N THR A 421 0.09 23.19 -8.51
CA THR A 421 1.43 23.76 -8.51
C THR A 421 2.06 23.58 -9.88
N SER A 422 2.43 24.70 -10.52
CA SER A 422 3.29 24.67 -11.71
C SER A 422 4.67 24.12 -11.35
N GLU A 423 5.39 23.55 -12.32
CA GLU A 423 6.60 22.70 -12.19
C GLU A 423 7.74 23.25 -11.28
N ALA A 424 7.65 24.48 -10.76
CA ALA A 424 8.64 25.15 -9.94
C ALA A 424 8.73 24.70 -8.46
N VAL A 425 7.79 23.90 -7.94
CA VAL A 425 7.88 23.35 -6.57
C VAL A 425 8.18 21.85 -6.64
N PRO A 426 9.24 21.36 -5.97
CA PRO A 426 9.49 19.93 -5.85
C PRO A 426 8.29 19.24 -5.20
N GLN A 427 7.48 18.55 -5.99
CA GLN A 427 6.40 17.71 -5.47
C GLN A 427 7.00 16.39 -4.97
N ALA A 428 6.56 15.93 -3.81
CA ALA A 428 7.03 14.66 -3.24
C ALA A 428 6.82 13.46 -4.18
N MET A 429 5.77 13.50 -5.02
CA MET A 429 5.53 12.50 -6.07
C MET A 429 4.91 13.16 -7.33
N PRO A 430 5.31 12.75 -8.54
CA PRO A 430 4.75 13.30 -9.78
C PRO A 430 3.25 12.97 -9.96
N PHE A 431 2.46 13.92 -10.50
CA PHE A 431 1.03 13.73 -10.84
C PHE A 431 0.77 12.38 -11.52
N ARG A 432 1.60 12.03 -12.51
CA ARG A 432 1.38 10.85 -13.33
C ARG A 432 1.66 9.54 -12.58
N PHE A 433 2.49 9.53 -11.53
CA PHE A 433 2.58 8.38 -10.62
C PHE A 433 1.31 8.28 -9.77
N LEU A 434 0.89 9.39 -9.16
CA LEU A 434 -0.30 9.45 -8.29
C LEU A 434 -1.57 9.04 -9.03
N ALA A 435 -1.75 9.53 -10.26
CA ALA A 435 -2.84 9.16 -11.15
C ALA A 435 -2.77 7.67 -11.51
N GLY A 436 -1.58 7.13 -11.79
CA GLY A 436 -1.39 5.69 -11.99
C GLY A 436 -1.82 4.86 -10.78
N LEU A 437 -1.46 5.29 -9.57
CA LEU A 437 -1.85 4.65 -8.31
C LEU A 437 -3.37 4.70 -8.09
N GLU A 438 -3.99 5.87 -8.20
CA GLU A 438 -5.45 6.02 -8.00
C GLU A 438 -6.24 5.18 -9.01
N ARG A 439 -5.76 5.10 -10.26
CA ARG A 439 -6.32 4.20 -11.27
C ARG A 439 -6.26 2.73 -10.85
N GLU A 440 -5.13 2.24 -10.33
CA GLU A 440 -4.99 0.85 -9.88
C GLU A 440 -5.94 0.54 -8.71
N ILE A 441 -6.14 1.51 -7.79
CA ILE A 441 -7.13 1.41 -6.70
C ILE A 441 -8.54 1.26 -7.27
N PHE A 442 -8.93 2.07 -8.26
CA PHE A 442 -10.26 1.99 -8.85
C PHE A 442 -10.51 0.66 -9.56
N ILE A 443 -9.49 0.13 -10.26
CA ILE A 443 -9.57 -1.22 -10.86
C ILE A 443 -9.76 -2.25 -9.76
N PHE A 444 -8.95 -2.21 -8.70
CA PHE A 444 -9.03 -3.16 -7.60
C PHE A 444 -10.40 -3.17 -6.93
N LEU A 445 -10.94 -1.98 -6.62
CA LEU A 445 -12.26 -1.84 -6.03
C LEU A 445 -13.38 -2.34 -6.95
N ALA A 446 -13.25 -2.14 -8.26
CA ALA A 446 -14.20 -2.68 -9.23
C ALA A 446 -14.13 -4.21 -9.35
N LEU A 447 -12.96 -4.82 -9.21
CA LEU A 447 -12.82 -6.28 -9.24
C LEU A 447 -13.34 -6.92 -7.95
N VAL A 448 -13.06 -6.31 -6.81
CA VAL A 448 -13.39 -6.87 -5.49
C VAL A 448 -14.84 -6.61 -5.08
N GLY A 449 -15.37 -5.42 -5.38
CA GLY A 449 -16.71 -5.03 -4.95
C GLY A 449 -16.81 -4.77 -3.44
N GLY A 450 -18.05 -4.79 -2.92
CA GLY A 450 -18.35 -4.42 -1.52
C GLY A 450 -18.94 -3.02 -1.37
N LYS A 451 -19.37 -2.70 -0.14
CA LYS A 451 -20.03 -1.43 0.19
C LYS A 451 -19.04 -0.27 0.16
N THR A 452 -17.87 -0.45 0.75
CA THR A 452 -16.79 0.53 0.77
C THR A 452 -16.30 0.81 -0.67
N ALA A 453 -16.06 -0.23 -1.47
CA ALA A 453 -15.68 -0.09 -2.87
C ALA A 453 -16.71 0.70 -3.69
N ARG A 454 -18.01 0.34 -3.61
CA ARG A 454 -19.07 1.07 -4.30
C ARG A 454 -19.14 2.53 -3.84
N THR A 455 -18.97 2.79 -2.55
CA THR A 455 -19.00 4.15 -1.99
C THR A 455 -17.85 5.00 -2.54
N VAL A 456 -16.64 4.45 -2.57
CA VAL A 456 -15.46 5.13 -3.12
C VAL A 456 -15.66 5.41 -4.62
N LEU A 457 -16.03 4.41 -5.42
CA LEU A 457 -16.24 4.61 -6.87
C LEU A 457 -17.34 5.63 -7.17
N ARG A 458 -18.45 5.60 -6.42
CA ARG A 458 -19.53 6.62 -6.52
C ARG A 458 -19.02 8.02 -6.20
N SER A 459 -18.19 8.15 -5.16
CA SER A 459 -17.61 9.44 -4.78
C SER A 459 -16.67 9.96 -5.87
N ALA A 460 -15.78 9.11 -6.37
CA ALA A 460 -14.85 9.45 -7.44
C ALA A 460 -15.59 9.83 -8.74
N ILE A 461 -16.65 9.12 -9.11
CA ILE A 461 -17.50 9.47 -10.27
C ILE A 461 -18.12 10.85 -10.14
N LYS A 462 -18.52 11.27 -8.94
CA LYS A 462 -19.06 12.63 -8.74
C LYS A 462 -18.02 13.71 -8.99
N ILE A 463 -16.75 13.42 -8.73
CA ILE A 463 -15.63 14.33 -8.95
C ILE A 463 -15.26 14.30 -10.45
N TYR A 464 -14.76 13.15 -10.93
CA TYR A 464 -14.28 13.01 -12.31
C TYR A 464 -15.38 13.12 -13.38
N GLY A 465 -16.64 12.87 -13.02
CA GLY A 465 -17.80 13.01 -13.90
C GLY A 465 -18.34 14.45 -13.99
N ASP A 466 -17.64 15.41 -13.39
CA ASP A 466 -18.00 16.82 -13.40
C ASP A 466 -16.83 17.67 -13.95
N PRO A 467 -16.97 18.30 -15.14
CA PRO A 467 -15.92 19.11 -15.74
C PRO A 467 -15.65 20.41 -14.97
N GLU A 468 -16.49 20.75 -14.00
CA GLU A 468 -16.33 21.91 -13.11
C GLU A 468 -15.73 21.51 -11.75
N SER A 469 -15.41 20.22 -11.55
CA SER A 469 -14.82 19.76 -10.30
C SER A 469 -13.39 20.24 -10.14
N ILE A 470 -12.94 20.15 -8.88
CA ILE A 470 -11.61 20.59 -8.46
C ILE A 470 -10.47 19.98 -9.30
N VAL A 471 -10.63 18.80 -9.91
CA VAL A 471 -9.56 18.17 -10.71
C VAL A 471 -9.48 18.68 -12.15
N PHE A 472 -10.50 19.37 -12.67
CA PHE A 472 -10.49 19.93 -14.03
C PHE A 472 -10.23 21.43 -14.08
N VAL A 473 -10.34 22.11 -12.94
CA VAL A 473 -10.26 23.59 -12.86
C VAL A 473 -8.94 24.11 -12.28
N GLN A 474 -8.01 23.24 -11.89
CA GLN A 474 -6.67 23.68 -11.46
C GLN A 474 -5.82 24.16 -12.64
N PRO A 475 -4.80 25.00 -12.40
CA PRO A 475 -3.90 25.51 -13.44
C PRO A 475 -3.34 24.43 -14.39
N GLU A 476 -2.84 23.32 -13.86
CA GLU A 476 -2.21 22.26 -14.68
C GLU A 476 -3.22 21.22 -15.22
N SER A 477 -4.52 21.37 -14.93
CA SER A 477 -5.54 20.39 -15.34
C SER A 477 -5.62 20.23 -16.86
N ARG A 478 -5.40 21.32 -17.61
CA ARG A 478 -5.45 21.30 -19.08
C ARG A 478 -4.40 20.36 -19.68
N VAL A 479 -3.20 20.37 -19.12
CA VAL A 479 -2.09 19.49 -19.55
C VAL A 479 -2.42 18.02 -19.29
N HIS A 480 -3.22 17.75 -18.25
CA HIS A 480 -3.54 16.39 -17.80
C HIS A 480 -4.96 15.93 -18.14
N THR A 481 -5.73 16.69 -18.92
CA THR A 481 -7.15 16.43 -19.17
C THR A 481 -7.41 15.05 -19.78
N GLU A 482 -6.55 14.59 -20.69
CA GLU A 482 -6.67 13.25 -21.29
C GLU A 482 -6.53 12.13 -20.23
N THR A 483 -5.59 12.28 -19.30
CA THR A 483 -5.41 11.35 -18.18
C THR A 483 -6.62 11.35 -17.24
N LEU A 484 -7.18 12.52 -16.95
CA LEU A 484 -8.38 12.66 -16.11
C LEU A 484 -9.61 12.02 -16.76
N LEU A 485 -9.76 12.13 -18.09
CA LEU A 485 -10.81 11.44 -18.83
C LEU A 485 -10.62 9.92 -18.85
N GLN A 486 -9.38 9.43 -18.91
CA GLN A 486 -9.10 8.00 -18.75
C GLN A 486 -9.51 7.50 -17.36
N HIS A 487 -9.30 8.29 -16.30
CA HIS A 487 -9.81 7.96 -14.96
C HIS A 487 -11.33 7.84 -14.95
N LEU A 488 -12.03 8.81 -15.57
CA LEU A 488 -13.48 8.76 -15.70
C LEU A 488 -13.95 7.49 -16.42
N ILE A 489 -13.27 7.05 -17.48
CA ILE A 489 -13.59 5.80 -18.19
C ILE A 489 -13.45 4.59 -17.25
N VAL A 490 -12.33 4.46 -16.53
CA VAL A 490 -12.10 3.36 -15.57
C VAL A 490 -13.19 3.35 -14.50
N LEU A 491 -13.54 4.52 -13.98
CA LEU A 491 -14.59 4.69 -12.98
C LEU A 491 -15.97 4.28 -13.49
N ILE A 492 -16.37 4.73 -14.69
CA ILE A 492 -17.66 4.34 -15.30
C ILE A 492 -17.73 2.83 -15.49
N ARG A 493 -16.65 2.21 -16.00
CA ARG A 493 -16.57 0.76 -16.17
C ARG A 493 -16.64 0.04 -14.83
N GLY A 494 -15.93 0.55 -13.82
CA GLY A 494 -15.90 -0.03 -12.48
C GLY A 494 -17.27 0.03 -11.79
N LEU A 495 -17.91 1.20 -11.79
CA LEU A 495 -19.25 1.33 -11.20
C LEU A 495 -20.31 0.62 -12.06
N GLY A 496 -20.18 0.57 -13.38
CA GLY A 496 -21.03 -0.25 -14.24
C GLY A 496 -20.98 -1.73 -13.88
N ARG A 497 -19.83 -2.21 -13.39
CA ARG A 497 -19.63 -3.59 -12.95
C ARG A 497 -20.27 -3.89 -11.59
N ILE A 498 -20.05 -3.04 -10.58
CA ILE A 498 -20.44 -3.33 -9.18
C ILE A 498 -21.61 -2.47 -8.65
N GLY A 499 -22.10 -1.53 -9.45
CA GLY A 499 -23.17 -0.60 -9.10
C GLY A 499 -24.55 -1.26 -9.07
N SER A 500 -25.53 -0.50 -8.62
CA SER A 500 -26.95 -0.87 -8.59
C SER A 500 -27.80 0.16 -9.32
N ARG A 501 -29.11 -0.08 -9.43
CA ARG A 501 -30.04 0.83 -10.13
C ARG A 501 -29.99 2.28 -9.62
N SER A 502 -29.64 2.51 -8.36
CA SER A 502 -29.49 3.87 -7.80
C SER A 502 -28.22 4.61 -8.27
N ASP A 503 -27.31 3.93 -8.98
CA ASP A 503 -26.14 4.52 -9.63
C ASP A 503 -26.46 5.12 -11.01
N LEU A 504 -27.55 4.68 -11.68
CA LEU A 504 -27.91 5.12 -13.03
C LEU A 504 -28.07 6.64 -13.16
N ALA A 505 -28.53 7.30 -12.09
CA ALA A 505 -28.67 8.76 -12.07
C ALA A 505 -27.32 9.49 -12.23
N LEU A 506 -26.20 8.90 -11.78
CA LEU A 506 -24.87 9.48 -11.94
C LEU A 506 -24.45 9.47 -13.41
N PHE A 507 -24.70 8.39 -14.12
CA PHE A 507 -24.37 8.26 -15.54
C PHE A 507 -25.17 9.24 -16.42
N ARG A 508 -26.46 9.40 -16.14
CA ARG A 508 -27.29 10.41 -16.80
C ARG A 508 -26.76 11.83 -16.58
N LYS A 509 -26.32 12.15 -15.36
CA LYS A 509 -25.72 13.45 -15.02
C LYS A 509 -24.40 13.69 -15.78
N ILE A 510 -23.58 12.67 -15.97
CA ILE A 510 -22.35 12.79 -16.79
C ILE A 510 -22.74 13.04 -18.25
N ARG A 511 -23.69 12.27 -18.80
CA ARG A 511 -24.16 12.42 -20.17
C ARG A 511 -24.69 13.84 -20.44
N SER A 512 -25.45 14.43 -19.50
CA SER A 512 -25.95 15.80 -19.65
C SER A 512 -24.84 16.86 -19.66
N LYS A 513 -23.63 16.54 -19.18
CA LYS A 513 -22.46 17.42 -19.13
C LYS A 513 -21.50 17.23 -20.32
N SER A 514 -21.86 16.38 -21.30
CA SER A 514 -20.99 16.05 -22.45
C SER A 514 -20.51 17.29 -23.22
N GLY A 515 -21.35 18.32 -23.38
CA GLY A 515 -20.96 19.57 -24.04
C GLY A 515 -19.85 20.31 -23.29
N ARG A 516 -19.94 20.39 -21.96
CA ARG A 516 -18.93 21.04 -21.10
C ARG A 516 -17.61 20.27 -21.10
N PHE A 517 -17.65 18.94 -21.14
CA PHE A 517 -16.43 18.14 -21.29
C PHE A 517 -15.77 18.33 -22.65
N ARG A 518 -16.53 18.55 -23.73
CA ARG A 518 -15.92 18.86 -25.03
C ARG A 518 -15.15 20.18 -25.01
N SER A 519 -15.60 21.17 -24.23
CA SER A 519 -14.88 22.45 -24.10
C SER A 519 -13.61 22.39 -23.25
N THR A 520 -13.29 21.27 -22.58
CA THR A 520 -12.05 21.18 -21.77
C THR A 520 -10.82 20.77 -22.56
N GLY A 521 -10.95 20.39 -23.84
CA GLY A 521 -9.84 20.00 -24.69
C GLY A 521 -10.20 19.99 -26.17
N GLU A 522 -9.24 20.31 -27.03
CA GLU A 522 -9.44 20.48 -28.48
C GLU A 522 -8.72 19.40 -29.32
N THR A 523 -8.03 18.46 -28.69
CA THR A 523 -7.26 17.44 -29.39
C THR A 523 -8.16 16.34 -29.97
N ALA A 524 -7.75 15.74 -31.09
CA ALA A 524 -8.45 14.57 -31.66
C ALA A 524 -8.52 13.39 -30.67
N ARG A 525 -7.50 13.26 -29.81
CA ARG A 525 -7.45 12.25 -28.75
C ARG A 525 -8.47 12.55 -27.64
N HIS A 526 -8.64 13.81 -27.25
CA HIS A 526 -9.70 14.23 -26.32
C HIS A 526 -11.10 13.87 -26.86
N GLU A 527 -11.37 14.17 -28.13
CA GLU A 527 -12.65 13.83 -28.76
C GLU A 527 -12.89 12.32 -28.77
N MET A 528 -11.86 11.53 -29.08
CA MET A 528 -11.91 10.06 -29.03
C MET A 528 -12.22 9.54 -27.62
N LEU A 529 -11.56 10.10 -26.58
CA LEU A 529 -11.82 9.75 -25.19
C LEU A 529 -13.26 10.09 -24.80
N MET A 530 -13.80 11.22 -25.25
CA MET A 530 -15.19 11.59 -24.99
C MET A 530 -16.19 10.66 -25.67
N LYS A 531 -15.91 10.20 -26.90
CA LYS A 531 -16.70 9.15 -27.56
C LYS A 531 -16.67 7.84 -26.75
N ARG A 532 -15.49 7.46 -26.22
CA ARG A 532 -15.35 6.31 -25.33
C ARG A 532 -16.14 6.46 -24.04
N VAL A 533 -16.10 7.63 -23.38
CA VAL A 533 -16.90 7.92 -22.18
C VAL A 533 -18.38 7.67 -22.46
N ALA A 534 -18.91 8.21 -23.56
CA ALA A 534 -20.31 8.02 -23.92
C ALA A 534 -20.68 6.54 -24.15
N GLY A 535 -19.84 5.80 -24.89
CA GLY A 535 -20.06 4.37 -25.14
C GLY A 535 -19.99 3.51 -23.88
N TRP A 536 -19.06 3.82 -22.96
CA TRP A 536 -18.96 3.11 -21.68
C TRP A 536 -20.11 3.42 -20.73
N ILE A 537 -20.67 4.64 -20.77
CA ILE A 537 -21.89 4.96 -20.03
C ILE A 537 -23.05 4.06 -20.49
N GLU A 538 -23.27 3.95 -21.80
CA GLU A 538 -24.35 3.12 -22.34
C GLU A 538 -24.18 1.64 -21.95
N MET A 539 -22.96 1.11 -22.07
CA MET A 539 -22.66 -0.26 -21.64
C MET A 539 -22.89 -0.46 -20.13
N ALA A 540 -22.49 0.51 -19.29
CA ALA A 540 -22.69 0.46 -17.85
C ALA A 540 -24.17 0.52 -17.47
N GLU A 541 -24.96 1.40 -18.10
CA GLU A 541 -26.41 1.49 -17.90
C GLU A 541 -27.11 0.17 -18.26
N ASN A 542 -26.76 -0.41 -19.41
CA ASN A 542 -27.30 -1.71 -19.85
C ASN A 542 -26.93 -2.84 -18.89
N HIS A 543 -25.70 -2.85 -18.37
CA HIS A 543 -25.24 -3.88 -17.45
C HIS A 543 -25.99 -3.82 -16.11
N ILE A 544 -26.11 -2.63 -15.52
CA ILE A 544 -26.85 -2.43 -14.27
C ILE A 544 -28.34 -2.73 -14.47
N GLY A 545 -28.92 -2.30 -15.59
CA GLY A 545 -30.34 -2.53 -15.90
C GLY A 545 -30.74 -4.00 -16.07
N ARG A 546 -29.80 -4.85 -16.51
CA ARG A 546 -30.03 -6.30 -16.66
C ARG A 546 -29.81 -7.10 -15.36
N ASN A 547 -28.94 -6.62 -14.47
CA ASN A 547 -28.50 -7.37 -13.28
C ASN A 547 -29.15 -6.93 -11.96
N GLY A 548 -29.76 -5.74 -11.92
CA GLY A 548 -30.60 -5.31 -10.80
C GLY A 548 -32.04 -5.32 -11.21
#